data_AF-A0A6L9FD24-F1
#
_entry.id   AF-A0A6L9FD24-F1
#
_cell.length_a   1.000
_cell.length_b   1.000
_cell.length_c   1.000
_cell.angle_alpha   90.00
_cell.angle_beta   90.00
_cell.angle_gamma   90.00
#
_symmetry.space_group_name_H-M   'P 1'
#
loop_
_entity.id
_entity.type
_entity.pdbx_description
1 polymer ?
#
loop_
_entity_poly.entity_id
_entity_poly.type
_entity_poly.pdbx_seq_one_letter_code
_entity_poly.pdbx_strand_id
1 'polypeptide(L)'
;MIKNIPTNQDFYKTGRELLDLAWDMIAKLLMNLNEGEYYGVNSDEISEEYWSRAKRQLTTSLSITQQGIEFLIKGRICQISPFLLISESPSKWPSPYEGKPIDFSQFRSIDAQDLVRVHDTFSEQ
;
A
#
# COMPACT_ATOMS: atom_id res chain seq x y z
N MET A 1 15.41 -13.83 -20.07
CA MET A 1 14.81 -12.47 -20.14
C MET A 1 13.78 -12.35 -19.03
N ILE A 2 13.70 -11.20 -18.33
CA ILE A 2 12.67 -10.97 -17.32
C ILE A 2 11.41 -10.46 -18.02
N LYS A 3 10.23 -10.96 -17.66
CA LYS A 3 8.93 -10.55 -18.20
C LYS A 3 8.05 -9.92 -17.11
N ASN A 4 6.97 -9.26 -17.52
CA ASN A 4 5.97 -8.65 -16.63
C ASN A 4 6.58 -7.64 -15.64
N ILE A 5 7.56 -6.86 -16.13
CA ILE A 5 8.19 -5.80 -15.35
C ILE A 5 7.12 -4.71 -15.10
N PRO A 6 6.87 -4.34 -13.84
CA PRO A 6 5.86 -3.33 -13.52
C PRO A 6 6.32 -1.95 -14.00
N THR A 7 5.35 -1.10 -14.28
CA THR A 7 5.55 0.33 -14.54
C THR A 7 5.28 1.14 -13.29
N ASN A 8 5.81 2.35 -13.23
CA ASN A 8 5.51 3.29 -12.16
C ASN A 8 4.01 3.59 -12.05
N GLN A 9 3.29 3.58 -13.18
CA GLN A 9 1.84 3.83 -13.20
C GLN A 9 1.03 2.69 -12.55
N ASP A 10 1.49 1.45 -12.66
CA ASP A 10 0.85 0.30 -11.98
C ASP A 10 0.84 0.50 -10.47
N PHE A 11 1.98 0.98 -9.94
CA PHE A 11 2.12 1.29 -8.53
C PHE A 11 1.29 2.53 -8.12
N TYR A 12 1.33 3.60 -8.91
CA TYR A 12 0.59 4.81 -8.59
C TYR A 12 -0.93 4.63 -8.63
N LYS A 13 -1.43 3.84 -9.58
CA LYS A 13 -2.84 3.48 -9.67
C LYS A 13 -3.27 2.76 -8.39
N THR A 14 -2.58 1.66 -8.06
CA THR A 14 -2.87 0.87 -6.86
C THR A 14 -2.76 1.72 -5.58
N GLY A 15 -1.71 2.54 -5.47
CA GLY A 15 -1.51 3.42 -4.31
C GLY A 15 -2.66 4.40 -4.11
N ARG A 16 -3.13 5.06 -5.18
CA ARG A 16 -4.30 5.97 -5.12
C ARG A 16 -5.60 5.24 -4.77
N GLU A 17 -5.85 4.10 -5.39
CA GLU A 17 -7.05 3.29 -5.12
C GLU A 17 -7.12 2.84 -3.64
N LEU A 18 -5.98 2.50 -3.04
CA LEU A 18 -5.89 2.19 -1.61
C LEU A 18 -6.18 3.42 -0.75
N LEU A 19 -5.63 4.59 -1.08
CA LEU A 19 -5.92 5.82 -0.34
C LEU A 19 -7.40 6.22 -0.44
N ASP A 20 -8.00 6.10 -1.62
CA ASP A 20 -9.43 6.37 -1.84
C ASP A 20 -10.30 5.43 -0.98
N LEU A 21 -9.95 4.13 -0.93
CA LEU A 21 -10.64 3.14 -0.10
C LEU A 21 -10.53 3.45 1.39
N ALA A 22 -9.33 3.78 1.88
CA ALA A 22 -9.13 4.16 3.28
C ALA A 22 -9.93 5.41 3.64
N TRP A 23 -9.94 6.41 2.75
CA TRP A 23 -10.66 7.65 2.95
C TRP A 23 -12.18 7.44 3.00
N ASP A 24 -12.74 6.64 2.09
CA ASP A 24 -14.16 6.29 2.08
C ASP A 24 -14.60 5.61 3.38
N MET A 25 -13.78 4.71 3.93
CA MET A 25 -14.06 4.06 5.21
C MET A 25 -14.13 5.06 6.38
N ILE A 26 -13.18 6.00 6.45
CA ILE A 26 -13.15 7.02 7.50
C ILE A 26 -14.31 8.01 7.32
N ALA A 27 -14.57 8.45 6.09
CA ALA A 27 -15.65 9.38 5.78
C ALA A 27 -17.01 8.83 6.21
N LYS A 28 -17.29 7.54 5.95
CA LYS A 28 -18.52 6.87 6.39
C LYS A 28 -18.66 6.84 7.90
N LEU A 29 -17.59 6.53 8.63
CA LEU A 29 -17.60 6.58 10.09
C LEU A 29 -17.90 7.98 10.62
N LEU A 30 -17.27 8.99 10.03
CA LEU A 30 -17.47 10.38 10.42
C LEU A 30 -18.90 10.86 10.11
N MET A 31 -19.45 10.49 8.95
CA MET A 31 -20.84 10.79 8.60
C MET A 31 -21.81 10.15 9.59
N ASN A 32 -21.63 8.86 9.91
CA ASN A 32 -22.47 8.17 10.89
C ASN A 32 -22.42 8.82 12.27
N LEU A 33 -21.24 9.26 12.72
CA LEU A 33 -21.08 9.96 13.99
C LEU A 33 -21.83 11.29 13.98
N ASN A 34 -21.64 12.11 12.93
CA ASN A 34 -22.30 13.40 12.77
C ASN A 34 -23.83 13.26 12.69
N GLU A 35 -24.34 12.25 11.98
CA GLU A 35 -25.77 11.95 11.95
C GLU A 35 -26.30 11.58 13.34
N GLY A 36 -25.57 10.74 14.09
CA GLY A 36 -25.92 10.40 15.47
C GLY A 36 -26.02 11.64 16.36
N GLU A 37 -25.02 12.51 16.30
CA GLU A 37 -25.00 13.78 17.04
C GLU A 37 -26.18 14.69 16.63
N TYR A 38 -26.45 14.83 15.33
CA TYR A 38 -27.55 15.64 14.81
C TYR A 38 -28.93 15.19 15.30
N TYR A 39 -29.16 13.87 15.36
CA TYR A 39 -30.42 13.32 15.87
C TYR A 39 -30.46 13.18 17.40
N GLY A 40 -29.43 13.63 18.12
CA GLY A 40 -29.38 13.61 19.58
C GLY A 40 -29.22 12.21 20.17
N VAL A 41 -28.58 11.30 19.43
CA VAL A 41 -28.28 9.94 19.91
C VAL A 41 -27.32 10.03 21.09
N ASN A 42 -27.71 9.44 22.22
CA ASN A 42 -26.85 9.34 23.39
C ASN A 42 -25.76 8.29 23.16
N SER A 43 -24.49 8.71 23.11
CA SER A 43 -23.35 7.80 22.90
C SER A 43 -23.24 6.71 23.96
N ASP A 44 -23.71 6.99 25.17
CA ASP A 44 -23.64 6.06 26.31
C ASP A 44 -24.66 4.91 26.19
N GLU A 45 -25.67 5.07 25.34
CA GLU A 45 -26.67 4.04 25.04
C GLU A 45 -26.28 3.16 23.84
N ILE A 46 -25.19 3.51 23.14
CA ILE A 46 -24.66 2.74 22.01
C ILE A 46 -23.85 1.55 22.50
N SER A 47 -24.08 0.39 21.88
CA SER A 47 -23.44 -0.84 22.31
C SER A 47 -21.91 -0.83 22.08
N GLU A 48 -21.18 -1.48 22.98
CA GLU A 48 -19.74 -1.69 22.87
C GLU A 48 -19.35 -2.41 21.56
N GLU A 49 -20.22 -3.27 21.01
CA GLU A 49 -19.99 -3.90 19.72
C GLU A 49 -19.90 -2.89 18.57
N TYR A 50 -20.70 -1.82 18.61
CA TYR A 50 -20.61 -0.75 17.62
C TYR A 50 -19.24 -0.07 17.67
N TRP A 51 -18.80 0.36 18.86
CA TRP A 51 -17.51 1.00 19.06
C TRP A 51 -16.35 0.09 18.67
N SER A 52 -16.44 -1.19 19.02
CA SER A 52 -15.48 -2.23 18.62
C SER A 52 -15.39 -2.41 17.09
N ARG A 53 -16.51 -2.29 16.38
CA ARG A 53 -16.54 -2.34 14.89
C ARG A 53 -15.94 -1.08 14.29
N ALA A 54 -16.31 0.10 14.79
CA ALA A 54 -15.75 1.37 14.35
C ALA A 54 -14.23 1.42 14.54
N LYS A 55 -13.74 0.97 15.70
CA LYS A 55 -12.30 0.84 15.96
C LYS A 55 -11.60 -0.09 14.98
N ARG A 56 -12.20 -1.24 14.66
CA ARG A 56 -11.67 -2.17 13.64
C ARG A 56 -11.59 -1.52 12.26
N GLN A 57 -12.64 -0.79 11.85
CA GLN A 57 -12.63 -0.06 10.59
C GLN A 57 -11.55 1.01 10.54
N LEU A 58 -11.34 1.77 11.63
CA LEU A 58 -10.25 2.74 11.74
C LEU A 58 -8.88 2.06 11.60
N THR A 59 -8.62 0.98 12.34
CA THR A 59 -7.36 0.23 12.25
C THR A 59 -7.13 -0.29 10.83
N THR A 60 -8.15 -0.86 10.19
CA THR A 60 -8.05 -1.32 8.80
C THR A 60 -7.76 -0.18 7.84
N SER A 61 -8.43 0.97 7.97
CA SER A 61 -8.19 2.15 7.13
C SER A 61 -6.77 2.69 7.27
N LEU A 62 -6.20 2.65 8.49
CA LEU A 62 -4.80 3.03 8.72
C LEU A 62 -3.83 2.08 8.01
N SER A 63 -4.04 0.77 8.12
CA SER A 63 -3.20 -0.22 7.43
C SER A 63 -3.30 -0.11 5.90
N ILE A 64 -4.49 0.19 5.36
CA ILE A 64 -4.67 0.43 3.92
C ILE A 64 -3.94 1.71 3.50
N THR A 65 -4.01 2.77 4.31
CA THR A 65 -3.27 4.02 4.06
C THR A 65 -1.77 3.76 3.98
N GLN A 66 -1.21 3.03 4.94
CA GLN A 66 0.22 2.67 4.96
C GLN A 66 0.62 1.89 3.71
N GLN A 67 -0.17 0.90 3.30
CA GLN A 67 0.05 0.16 2.05
C GLN A 67 -0.03 1.08 0.83
N GLY A 68 -1.02 1.99 0.78
CA GLY A 68 -1.15 2.98 -0.30
C GLY A 68 0.11 3.84 -0.46
N ILE A 69 0.63 4.36 0.65
CA ILE A 69 1.88 5.14 0.66
C ILE A 69 3.08 4.30 0.19
N GLU A 70 3.20 3.04 0.65
CA GLU A 70 4.24 2.13 0.18
C GLU A 70 4.19 1.95 -1.34
N PHE A 71 3.00 1.75 -1.92
CA PHE A 71 2.83 1.67 -3.37
C PHE A 71 3.24 2.98 -4.07
N LEU A 72 2.91 4.15 -3.52
CA LEU A 72 3.34 5.43 -4.10
C LEU A 72 4.86 5.59 -4.10
N ILE A 73 5.54 5.19 -3.01
CA ILE A 73 7.02 5.23 -2.95
C ILE A 73 7.63 4.24 -3.95
N LYS A 74 7.08 3.02 -4.06
CA LYS A 74 7.50 2.04 -5.09
C LYS A 74 7.34 2.60 -6.49
N GLY A 75 6.26 3.33 -6.75
CA GLY A 75 6.05 4.01 -8.03
C GLY A 75 7.16 5.04 -8.34
N ARG A 76 7.58 5.83 -7.35
CA ARG A 76 8.71 6.78 -7.49
C ARG A 76 10.02 6.05 -7.79
N ILE A 77 10.34 4.99 -7.06
CA ILE A 77 11.54 4.17 -7.31
C ILE A 77 11.49 3.56 -8.73
N CYS A 78 10.33 3.04 -9.11
CA CYS A 78 10.10 2.43 -10.41
C CYS A 78 10.25 3.40 -11.59
N GLN A 79 10.07 4.72 -11.38
CA GLN A 79 10.36 5.73 -12.42
C GLN A 79 11.85 5.78 -12.78
N ILE A 80 12.72 5.50 -11.81
CA ILE A 80 14.17 5.46 -12.00
C ILE A 80 14.54 4.11 -12.61
N SER A 81 14.16 3.02 -11.94
CA SER A 81 14.31 1.67 -12.45
C SER A 81 13.45 0.68 -11.66
N PRO A 82 12.63 -0.16 -12.30
CA PRO A 82 11.88 -1.20 -11.61
C PRO A 82 12.79 -2.21 -10.90
N PHE A 83 14.03 -2.41 -11.36
CA PHE A 83 14.97 -3.36 -10.77
C PHE A 83 15.50 -2.92 -9.39
N LEU A 84 15.37 -1.64 -9.04
CA LEU A 84 15.68 -1.15 -7.68
C LEU A 84 14.69 -1.67 -6.63
N LEU A 85 13.56 -2.24 -7.07
CA LEU A 85 12.60 -2.90 -6.19
C LEU A 85 12.97 -4.34 -5.85
N ILE A 86 14.05 -4.90 -6.42
CA ILE A 86 14.54 -6.24 -6.11
C ILE A 86 15.54 -6.16 -4.96
N SER A 87 15.31 -6.90 -3.87
CA SER A 87 16.20 -6.89 -2.69
C SER A 87 17.38 -7.84 -2.78
N GLU A 88 17.32 -8.86 -3.66
CA GLU A 88 18.34 -9.88 -3.75
C GLU A 88 19.42 -9.59 -4.81
N SER A 89 20.66 -9.98 -4.49
CA SER A 89 21.78 -9.92 -5.43
C SER A 89 21.56 -10.86 -6.62
N PRO A 90 22.11 -10.55 -7.81
CA PRO A 90 21.96 -11.39 -9.01
C PRO A 90 22.32 -12.87 -8.84
N SER A 91 23.23 -13.19 -7.91
CA SER A 91 23.62 -14.57 -7.57
C SER A 91 22.52 -15.41 -6.91
N LYS A 92 21.49 -14.77 -6.35
CA LYS A 92 20.34 -15.41 -5.68
C LYS A 92 19.07 -15.38 -6.53
N TRP A 93 19.12 -14.74 -7.70
CA TRP A 93 17.97 -14.67 -8.57
C TRP A 93 17.48 -16.07 -8.94
N PRO A 94 16.17 -16.26 -9.16
CA PRO A 94 15.64 -17.53 -9.63
C PRO A 94 16.46 -18.01 -10.82
N SER A 95 17.01 -19.22 -10.75
CA SER A 95 17.81 -19.74 -11.87
C SER A 95 16.91 -19.86 -13.10
N PRO A 96 17.35 -19.42 -14.29
CA PRO A 96 16.58 -19.66 -15.51
C PRO A 96 16.53 -21.17 -15.75
N TYR A 97 15.41 -21.80 -15.40
CA TYR A 97 15.11 -23.16 -15.81
C TYR A 97 14.95 -23.14 -17.35
N GLU A 98 15.95 -23.65 -18.06
CA GLU A 98 15.83 -24.06 -19.46
C GLU A 98 15.37 -22.95 -20.43
N GLY A 99 15.96 -21.75 -20.34
CA GLY A 99 15.69 -20.68 -21.30
C GLY A 99 14.31 -20.04 -21.20
N LYS A 100 13.53 -20.34 -20.15
CA LYS A 100 12.22 -19.71 -19.92
C LYS A 100 12.38 -18.31 -19.30
N PRO A 101 11.57 -17.33 -19.71
CA PRO A 101 11.55 -16.01 -19.07
C PRO A 101 11.09 -16.10 -17.60
N ILE A 102 11.79 -15.39 -16.71
CA ILE A 102 11.44 -15.30 -15.28
C ILE A 102 10.46 -14.13 -15.11
N ASP A 103 9.41 -14.35 -14.33
CA ASP A 103 8.44 -13.30 -14.00
C ASP A 103 9.01 -12.34 -12.95
N PHE A 104 8.80 -11.03 -13.11
CA PHE A 104 9.25 -10.04 -12.13
C PHE A 104 8.67 -10.32 -10.73
N SER A 105 7.47 -10.89 -10.63
CA SER A 105 6.86 -11.23 -9.34
C SER A 105 7.58 -12.35 -8.56
N GLN A 106 8.50 -13.08 -9.20
CA GLN A 106 9.28 -14.14 -8.56
C GLN A 106 10.49 -13.61 -7.79
N PHE A 107 10.89 -12.36 -8.02
CA PHE A 107 11.97 -11.73 -7.29
C PHE A 107 11.48 -11.28 -5.92
N ARG A 108 12.34 -11.40 -4.92
CA ARG A 108 12.07 -10.82 -3.61
C ARG A 108 12.04 -9.30 -3.74
N SER A 109 10.93 -8.69 -3.36
CA SER A 109 10.80 -7.23 -3.30
C SER A 109 11.62 -6.67 -2.15
N ILE A 110 12.01 -5.39 -2.25
CA ILE A 110 12.47 -4.61 -1.10
C ILE A 110 11.37 -4.53 -0.03
N ASP A 111 11.82 -4.59 1.23
CA ASP A 111 10.96 -4.50 2.41
C ASP A 111 10.48 -3.06 2.63
N ALA A 112 9.30 -2.88 3.22
CA ALA A 112 8.69 -1.55 3.39
C ALA A 112 9.58 -0.56 4.16
N GLN A 113 10.32 -1.05 5.16
CA GLN A 113 11.26 -0.25 5.96
C GLN A 113 12.43 0.31 5.15
N ASP A 114 12.79 -0.34 4.03
CA ASP A 114 13.91 0.07 3.18
C ASP A 114 13.49 1.03 2.07
N LEU A 115 12.18 1.16 1.80
CA LEU A 115 11.64 1.96 0.69
C LEU A 115 12.08 3.41 0.74
N VAL A 116 11.98 4.05 1.92
CA VAL A 116 12.34 5.46 2.09
C VAL A 116 13.83 5.67 1.82
N ARG A 117 14.69 4.81 2.39
CA ARG A 117 16.13 4.89 2.15
C ARG A 117 16.49 4.73 0.68
N VAL A 118 15.88 3.76 -0.01
CA VAL A 118 16.11 3.54 -1.45
C VAL A 118 15.63 4.75 -2.23
N HIS A 119 14.41 5.23 -1.99
CA HIS A 119 13.89 6.43 -2.62
C HIS A 119 14.85 7.61 -2.47
N ASP A 120 15.26 7.92 -1.24
CA ASP A 120 16.06 9.10 -0.94
C ASP A 120 17.44 9.03 -1.61
N THR A 121 18.08 7.86 -1.59
CA THR A 121 19.39 7.60 -2.23
C THR A 121 19.39 7.94 -3.72
N PHE A 122 18.27 7.75 -4.42
CA PHE A 122 18.17 8.00 -5.86
C PHE A 122 17.36 9.25 -6.21
N SER A 123 16.77 9.94 -5.23
CA SER A 123 15.96 11.15 -5.44
C SER A 123 16.75 12.46 -5.51
N GLU A 124 18.01 12.45 -5.04
CA GLU A 124 18.91 13.62 -5.05
C GLU A 124 19.74 13.77 -6.35
N GLN A 125 19.42 13.01 -7.41
CA GLN A 125 20.11 13.08 -8.72
C GLN A 125 19.27 13.76 -9.79
#